data_AF-A0A6U3SLD4-F1
#
_entry.id   AF-A0A6U3SLD4-F1
#
_cell.length_a   1.000
_cell.length_b   1.000
_cell.length_c   1.000
_cell.angle_alpha   90.00
_cell.angle_beta   90.00
_cell.angle_gamma   90.00
#
_symmetry.space_group_name_H-M   'P 1'
#
loop_
_entity.id
_entity.type
_entity.pdbx_description
1 polymer ?
#
loop_
_entity_poly.entity_id
_entity_poly.type
_entity_poly.pdbx_seq_one_letter_code
_entity_poly.pdbx_strand_id
1 'polypeptide(L)'
;MVRLYIVRHGDPDYDTDRENGGSLTDHGRKEAEALVHFFCGENEPTHAYSSPMGRARLTAKLALSKIDKFSGDNFDSNVGIEEWSKELSTWRLGRPINGGTNEEVNKAAVGSGKGVALWDIPASTTRSRLVETIEGTSETTPGWTHRCNEHAVHIDKYNDLCSESDDFLAKHGIHRKKGVYYMSKADSSDPSKRLAKIVVFCHGGLGLTWLAHLLHIPLPLIHSSFWLAPSSVTTILFDEWHEEMPNSSDSEEKNDAIILTPRALCVGGTNHLASAGLQTAPSRYEEHLRPSGLKTNYF
;
A
#
# COMPACT_ATOMS: atom_id res chain seq x y z
N MET A 1 4.83 20.05 -5.35
CA MET A 1 3.89 19.32 -4.48
C MET A 1 4.39 17.91 -4.30
N VAL A 2 4.24 17.37 -3.10
CA VAL A 2 4.77 16.06 -2.75
C VAL A 2 3.99 14.95 -3.45
N ARG A 3 4.72 14.01 -4.05
CA ARG A 3 4.16 12.78 -4.64
C ARG A 3 4.73 11.57 -3.93
N LEU A 4 3.86 10.67 -3.50
CA LEU A 4 4.20 9.37 -2.94
C LEU A 4 3.80 8.28 -3.94
N TYR A 5 4.77 7.46 -4.33
CA TYR A 5 4.58 6.27 -5.16
C TYR A 5 4.69 5.03 -4.29
N ILE A 6 3.62 4.24 -4.23
CA ILE A 6 3.59 2.94 -3.56
C ILE A 6 3.65 1.87 -4.64
N VAL A 7 4.73 1.09 -4.64
CA VAL A 7 4.99 0.08 -5.68
C VAL A 7 4.88 -1.31 -5.08
N ARG A 8 3.95 -2.14 -5.55
CA ARG A 8 3.94 -3.57 -5.21
C ARG A 8 5.12 -4.24 -5.92
N HIS A 9 5.83 -5.14 -5.25
CA HIS A 9 6.85 -5.97 -5.91
C HIS A 9 6.31 -6.70 -7.15
N GLY A 10 7.19 -7.03 -8.10
CA GLY A 10 6.84 -7.85 -9.29
C GLY A 10 6.43 -9.28 -8.93
N ASP A 11 6.05 -10.08 -9.93
CA ASP A 11 5.61 -11.47 -9.70
C ASP A 11 6.65 -12.25 -8.86
N PRO A 12 6.26 -12.72 -7.66
CA PRO A 12 7.21 -13.22 -6.68
C PRO A 12 7.62 -14.66 -6.95
N ASP A 13 8.88 -14.97 -6.67
CA ASP A 13 9.34 -16.34 -6.39
C ASP A 13 9.57 -16.47 -4.89
N TYR A 14 8.59 -17.01 -4.16
CA TYR A 14 8.70 -17.17 -2.71
C TYR A 14 9.61 -18.33 -2.30
N ASP A 15 9.96 -19.24 -3.20
CA ASP A 15 10.72 -20.45 -2.87
C ASP A 15 12.22 -20.21 -2.88
N THR A 16 12.66 -19.36 -3.80
CA THR A 16 14.03 -18.85 -3.78
C THR A 16 14.24 -17.90 -2.60
N ASP A 17 15.35 -18.04 -1.89
CA ASP A 17 15.76 -17.09 -0.82
C ASP A 17 14.66 -16.81 0.23
N ARG A 18 13.99 -17.88 0.68
CA ARG A 18 12.86 -17.82 1.64
C ARG A 18 13.20 -17.03 2.89
N GLU A 19 14.42 -17.18 3.41
CA GLU A 19 14.88 -16.54 4.65
C GLU A 19 14.89 -15.01 4.54
N ASN A 20 15.19 -14.48 3.36
CA ASN A 20 15.19 -13.04 3.10
C ASN A 20 13.88 -12.55 2.47
N GLY A 21 12.84 -13.39 2.42
CA GLY A 21 11.52 -12.99 1.94
C GLY A 21 11.31 -13.16 0.43
N GLY A 22 12.02 -14.06 -0.23
CA GLY A 22 11.74 -14.42 -1.62
C GLY A 22 12.52 -13.58 -2.64
N SER A 23 12.42 -13.98 -3.91
CA SER A 23 12.90 -13.23 -5.07
C SER A 23 11.76 -12.93 -6.05
N LEU A 24 12.09 -12.65 -7.31
CA LEU A 24 11.15 -12.49 -8.42
C LEU A 24 11.31 -13.64 -9.43
N THR A 25 10.20 -14.04 -10.05
CA THR A 25 10.21 -14.92 -11.22
C THR A 25 10.84 -14.20 -12.42
N ASP A 26 11.13 -14.93 -13.51
CA ASP A 26 11.61 -14.31 -14.75
C ASP A 26 10.60 -13.31 -15.32
N HIS A 27 9.30 -13.58 -15.16
CA HIS A 27 8.25 -12.64 -15.52
C HIS A 27 8.26 -11.43 -14.59
N GLY A 28 8.34 -11.64 -13.27
CA GLY A 28 8.40 -10.56 -12.28
C GLY A 28 9.62 -9.64 -12.45
N ARG A 29 10.75 -10.16 -12.93
CA ARG A 29 11.93 -9.34 -13.30
C ARG A 29 11.63 -8.43 -14.48
N LYS A 30 10.99 -8.93 -15.55
CA LYS A 30 10.56 -8.11 -16.69
C LYS A 30 9.55 -7.05 -16.28
N GLU A 31 8.61 -7.40 -15.41
CA GLU A 31 7.65 -6.43 -14.84
C GLU A 31 8.39 -5.32 -14.07
N ALA A 32 9.37 -5.68 -13.24
CA ALA A 32 10.16 -4.71 -12.47
C ALA A 32 11.08 -3.85 -13.35
N GLU A 33 11.63 -4.40 -14.44
CA GLU A 33 12.41 -3.64 -15.43
C GLU A 33 11.54 -2.64 -16.19
N ALA A 34 10.28 -2.99 -16.49
CA ALA A 34 9.35 -2.08 -17.16
C ALA A 34 9.05 -0.81 -16.34
N LEU A 35 9.17 -0.86 -15.01
CA LEU A 35 9.02 0.31 -14.13
C LEU A 35 10.05 1.41 -14.40
N VAL A 36 11.20 1.10 -15.01
CA VAL A 36 12.18 2.11 -15.41
C VAL A 36 11.51 3.19 -16.26
N HIS A 37 10.66 2.81 -17.21
CA HIS A 37 9.93 3.76 -18.05
C HIS A 37 8.97 4.64 -17.26
N PHE A 38 8.38 4.12 -16.18
CA PHE A 38 7.53 4.93 -15.31
C PHE A 38 8.33 5.98 -14.56
N PHE A 39 9.51 5.64 -14.04
CA PHE A 39 10.32 6.53 -13.20
C PHE A 39 11.27 7.44 -13.99
N CYS A 40 11.42 7.29 -15.30
CA CYS A 40 12.15 8.26 -16.11
C CYS A 40 11.37 9.57 -16.28
N GLY A 41 12.03 10.72 -16.11
CA GLY A 41 11.46 12.04 -16.40
C GLY A 41 10.62 12.61 -15.26
N GLU A 42 9.34 12.93 -15.52
CA GLU A 42 8.52 13.66 -14.53
C GLU A 42 8.33 12.87 -13.22
N ASN A 43 8.32 11.55 -13.27
CA ASN A 43 8.12 10.73 -12.07
C ASN A 43 9.41 10.36 -11.35
N GLU A 44 10.57 10.86 -11.80
CA GLU A 44 11.86 10.51 -11.20
C GLU A 44 11.86 10.79 -9.70
N PRO A 45 12.07 9.76 -8.85
CA PRO A 45 12.01 9.91 -7.41
C PRO A 45 13.18 10.76 -6.91
N THR A 46 12.92 11.60 -5.92
CA THR A 46 13.97 12.30 -5.15
C THR A 46 14.42 11.48 -3.95
N HIS A 47 13.54 10.61 -3.43
CA HIS A 47 13.79 9.72 -2.31
C HIS A 47 13.25 8.32 -2.63
N ALA A 48 13.99 7.28 -2.25
CA ALA A 48 13.62 5.90 -2.52
C ALA A 48 13.76 5.04 -1.26
N TYR A 49 12.76 4.20 -1.03
CA TYR A 49 12.70 3.28 0.09
C TYR A 49 12.22 1.91 -0.36
N SER A 50 12.61 0.88 0.36
CA SER A 50 12.17 -0.49 0.10
C SER A 50 11.88 -1.23 1.39
N SER A 51 10.91 -2.14 1.31
CA SER A 51 10.76 -3.21 2.26
C SER A 51 12.05 -4.05 2.33
N PRO A 52 12.44 -4.56 3.51
CA PRO A 52 13.61 -5.43 3.61
C PRO A 52 13.45 -6.76 2.86
N MET A 53 12.23 -7.13 2.45
CA MET A 53 11.98 -8.40 1.76
C MET A 53 12.63 -8.44 0.35
N GLY A 54 13.36 -9.49 0.06
CA GLY A 54 14.19 -9.66 -1.15
C GLY A 54 13.46 -9.36 -2.46
N ARG A 55 12.22 -9.82 -2.63
CA ARG A 55 11.39 -9.53 -3.81
C ARG A 55 11.10 -8.04 -4.01
N ALA A 56 10.87 -7.29 -2.94
CA ALA A 56 10.64 -5.85 -2.99
C ALA A 56 11.96 -5.11 -3.25
N ARG A 57 13.05 -5.55 -2.60
CA ARG A 57 14.40 -5.01 -2.84
C ARG A 57 14.86 -5.20 -4.28
N LEU A 58 14.64 -6.39 -4.84
CA LEU A 58 14.98 -6.69 -6.23
C LEU A 58 14.11 -5.87 -7.20
N THR A 59 12.82 -5.69 -6.90
CA THR A 59 11.95 -4.80 -7.68
C THR A 59 12.51 -3.38 -7.70
N ALA A 60 12.86 -2.84 -6.51
CA ALA A 60 13.45 -1.51 -6.39
C ALA A 60 14.75 -1.37 -7.20
N LYS A 61 15.64 -2.38 -7.12
CA LYS A 61 16.92 -2.38 -7.83
C LYS A 61 16.76 -2.35 -9.34
N LEU A 62 15.81 -3.10 -9.89
CA LEU A 62 15.53 -3.12 -11.32
C LEU A 62 14.83 -1.84 -11.79
N ALA A 63 13.81 -1.39 -11.05
CA ALA A 63 13.02 -0.21 -11.37
C ALA A 63 13.84 1.10 -11.37
N LEU A 64 14.84 1.22 -10.50
CA LEU A 64 15.68 2.40 -10.37
C LEU A 64 17.02 2.30 -11.11
N SER A 65 17.22 1.24 -11.91
CA SER A 65 18.51 0.91 -12.55
C SER A 65 19.06 1.97 -13.51
N LYS A 66 18.24 2.94 -13.94
CA LYS A 66 18.62 4.06 -14.81
C LYS A 66 18.71 5.41 -14.10
N ILE A 67 18.56 5.43 -12.78
CA ILE A 67 18.71 6.64 -11.97
C ILE A 67 20.02 6.51 -11.21
N ASP A 68 21.05 7.25 -11.64
CA ASP A 68 22.42 7.14 -11.11
C ASP A 68 22.50 7.24 -9.58
N LYS A 69 21.65 8.09 -8.98
CA LYS A 69 21.52 8.25 -7.52
C LYS A 69 21.18 6.95 -6.80
N PHE A 70 20.44 6.04 -7.43
CA PHE A 70 19.90 4.83 -6.82
C PHE A 70 20.33 3.55 -7.54
N SER A 71 21.33 3.58 -8.41
CA SER A 71 21.73 2.41 -9.22
C SER A 71 23.18 1.99 -8.95
N GLY A 72 23.55 0.78 -9.41
CA GLY A 72 24.88 0.22 -9.21
C GLY A 72 25.27 0.16 -7.73
N ASP A 73 26.47 0.63 -7.43
CA ASP A 73 27.04 0.66 -6.07
C ASP A 73 26.33 1.68 -5.15
N ASN A 74 25.55 2.61 -5.71
CA ASN A 74 24.82 3.62 -4.93
C ASN A 74 23.51 3.09 -4.35
N PHE A 75 23.03 1.91 -4.75
CA PHE A 75 21.70 1.43 -4.39
C PHE A 75 21.54 1.28 -2.86
N ASP A 76 22.43 0.52 -2.21
CA ASP A 76 22.29 0.21 -0.78
C ASP A 76 22.48 1.44 0.12
N SER A 77 23.25 2.42 -0.31
CA SER A 77 23.48 3.66 0.46
C SER A 77 22.39 4.71 0.27
N ASN A 78 21.65 4.67 -0.84
CA ASN A 78 20.66 5.70 -1.20
C ASN A 78 19.21 5.22 -1.20
N VAL A 79 18.96 3.92 -1.15
CA VAL A 79 17.61 3.35 -1.00
C VAL A 79 17.43 2.91 0.46
N GLY A 80 16.65 3.68 1.21
CA GLY A 80 16.39 3.40 2.62
C GLY A 80 15.60 2.11 2.83
N ILE A 81 15.86 1.41 3.93
CA ILE A 81 15.07 0.24 4.35
C ILE A 81 14.07 0.66 5.41
N GLU A 82 12.80 0.38 5.15
CA GLU A 82 11.70 0.68 6.07
C GLU A 82 11.10 -0.63 6.57
N GLU A 83 11.47 -1.06 7.78
CA GLU A 83 11.08 -2.35 8.35
C GLU A 83 9.56 -2.55 8.45
N TRP A 84 8.83 -1.48 8.75
CA TRP A 84 7.36 -1.46 8.84
C TRP A 84 6.69 -1.78 7.49
N SER A 85 7.41 -1.61 6.37
CA SER A 85 6.89 -1.86 5.03
C SER A 85 6.97 -3.33 4.60
N LYS A 86 7.17 -4.28 5.54
CA LYS A 86 7.05 -5.72 5.29
C LYS A 86 5.62 -6.11 4.91
N GLU A 87 5.49 -7.24 4.21
CA GLU A 87 4.16 -7.79 3.93
C GLU A 87 3.46 -8.19 5.24
N LEU A 88 2.15 -8.00 5.27
CA LEU A 88 1.28 -8.27 6.42
C LEU A 88 1.00 -9.78 6.57
N SER A 89 2.05 -10.59 6.55
CA SER A 89 2.02 -12.05 6.46
C SER A 89 1.17 -12.74 7.55
N THR A 90 0.99 -12.09 8.71
CA THR A 90 0.21 -12.57 9.85
C THR A 90 -1.24 -12.06 9.90
N TRP A 91 -1.66 -11.22 8.95
CA TRP A 91 -3.01 -10.66 8.88
C TRP A 91 -3.91 -11.62 8.09
N ARG A 92 -4.33 -12.68 8.77
CA ARG A 92 -5.04 -13.80 8.16
C ARG A 92 -6.16 -14.30 9.05
N LEU A 93 -7.22 -14.80 8.41
CA LEU A 93 -8.29 -15.55 9.05
C LEU A 93 -7.81 -16.97 9.36
N GLY A 94 -7.73 -17.29 10.65
CA GLY A 94 -7.47 -18.66 11.13
C GLY A 94 -8.64 -19.64 10.95
N ARG A 95 -9.71 -19.26 10.24
CA ARG A 95 -10.91 -20.08 10.02
C ARG A 95 -11.55 -19.85 8.64
N PRO A 96 -12.31 -20.83 8.11
CA PRO A 96 -13.23 -20.66 6.98
C PRO A 96 -14.09 -19.40 7.04
N ILE A 97 -14.34 -18.81 5.86
CA ILE A 97 -15.25 -17.67 5.73
C ILE A 97 -16.70 -18.20 5.80
N ASN A 98 -17.47 -17.71 6.77
CA ASN A 98 -18.90 -18.03 6.99
C ASN A 98 -19.26 -19.50 7.30
N GLY A 99 -18.37 -20.31 7.88
CA GLY A 99 -18.72 -21.69 8.25
C GLY A 99 -19.24 -22.55 7.08
N GLY A 100 -18.99 -22.11 5.84
CA GLY A 100 -19.49 -22.76 4.65
C GLY A 100 -18.89 -24.16 4.52
N THR A 101 -19.75 -25.13 4.23
CA THR A 101 -19.39 -26.54 4.02
C THR A 101 -18.62 -26.78 2.72
N ASN A 102 -18.33 -25.73 1.93
CA ASN A 102 -17.58 -25.87 0.69
C ASN A 102 -16.09 -26.06 1.01
N GLU A 103 -15.73 -27.34 1.18
CA GLU A 103 -14.38 -27.82 1.46
C GLU A 103 -13.33 -27.31 0.47
N GLU A 104 -13.69 -27.04 -0.79
CA GLU A 104 -12.75 -26.58 -1.82
C GLU A 104 -12.38 -25.10 -1.64
N VAL A 105 -13.35 -24.23 -1.34
CA VAL A 105 -13.07 -22.82 -1.03
C VAL A 105 -12.30 -22.69 0.28
N ASN A 106 -12.60 -23.55 1.27
CA ASN A 106 -11.85 -23.60 2.51
C ASN A 106 -10.45 -24.19 2.32
N LYS A 107 -10.27 -25.22 1.48
CA LYS A 107 -8.94 -25.73 1.12
C LYS A 107 -8.13 -24.73 0.32
N ALA A 108 -8.72 -23.93 -0.56
CA ALA A 108 -7.99 -22.88 -1.29
C ALA A 108 -7.67 -21.66 -0.42
N ALA A 109 -8.58 -21.30 0.49
CA ALA A 109 -8.40 -20.34 1.58
C ALA A 109 -7.29 -20.74 2.57
N VAL A 110 -7.16 -22.05 2.84
CA VAL A 110 -6.28 -22.65 3.86
C VAL A 110 -5.09 -23.38 3.23
N GLY A 111 -4.95 -23.40 1.90
CA GLY A 111 -4.04 -24.30 1.15
C GLY A 111 -2.55 -24.12 1.42
N SER A 112 -2.18 -23.07 2.16
CA SER A 112 -0.81 -22.85 2.67
C SER A 112 -0.61 -23.27 4.14
N GLY A 113 -1.64 -23.79 4.80
CA GLY A 113 -1.69 -24.01 6.25
C GLY A 113 -1.79 -22.73 7.09
N LYS A 114 -1.95 -21.55 6.46
CA LYS A 114 -1.85 -20.23 7.12
C LYS A 114 -3.13 -19.40 7.14
N GLY A 115 -4.22 -19.85 6.50
CA GLY A 115 -5.50 -19.13 6.45
C GLY A 115 -5.59 -18.02 5.39
N VAL A 116 -6.75 -17.37 5.28
CA VAL A 116 -7.06 -16.36 4.23
C VAL A 116 -6.49 -14.99 4.60
N ALA A 117 -5.73 -14.35 3.72
CA ALA A 117 -5.29 -12.97 3.94
C ALA A 117 -6.51 -12.02 3.99
N LEU A 118 -6.46 -11.00 4.86
CA LEU A 118 -7.64 -10.12 5.04
C LEU A 118 -8.07 -9.39 3.75
N TRP A 119 -7.12 -9.08 2.86
CA TRP A 119 -7.39 -8.48 1.54
C TRP A 119 -7.80 -9.50 0.47
N ASP A 120 -7.92 -10.79 0.82
CA ASP A 120 -8.47 -11.84 -0.04
C ASP A 120 -9.84 -12.34 0.44
N ILE A 121 -10.44 -11.70 1.45
CA ILE A 121 -11.82 -11.99 1.88
C ILE A 121 -12.78 -11.62 0.74
N PRO A 122 -13.81 -12.45 0.42
CA PRO A 122 -14.81 -12.13 -0.58
C PRO A 122 -15.46 -10.77 -0.30
N ALA A 123 -15.43 -9.88 -1.29
CA ALA A 123 -15.96 -8.53 -1.15
C ALA A 123 -17.44 -8.52 -0.73
N SER A 124 -18.23 -9.51 -1.17
CA SER A 124 -19.63 -9.68 -0.77
C SER A 124 -19.81 -9.88 0.75
N THR A 125 -18.87 -10.57 1.41
CA THR A 125 -18.91 -10.81 2.86
C THR A 125 -18.63 -9.52 3.63
N THR A 126 -17.65 -8.74 3.19
CA THR A 126 -17.32 -7.46 3.83
C THR A 126 -18.39 -6.41 3.56
N ARG A 127 -18.86 -6.28 2.31
CA ARG A 127 -19.83 -5.25 1.92
C ARG A 127 -21.20 -5.47 2.55
N SER A 128 -21.71 -6.70 2.61
CA SER A 128 -23.02 -6.97 3.22
C SER A 128 -23.11 -6.53 4.68
N ARG A 129 -21.99 -6.54 5.41
CA ARG A 129 -21.92 -6.13 6.82
C ARG A 129 -21.75 -4.63 7.04
N LEU A 130 -21.29 -3.91 6.00
CA LEU A 130 -21.01 -2.48 6.07
C LEU A 130 -22.15 -1.59 5.55
N VAL A 131 -23.16 -2.17 4.88
CA VAL A 131 -24.34 -1.44 4.39
C VAL A 131 -24.93 -0.56 5.49
N GLU A 132 -25.20 -1.14 6.65
CA GLU A 132 -25.79 -0.41 7.79
C GLU A 132 -24.85 0.65 8.39
N THR A 133 -23.53 0.45 8.32
CA THR A 133 -22.53 1.44 8.76
C THR A 133 -22.54 2.68 7.85
N ILE A 134 -22.79 2.48 6.56
CA ILE A 134 -22.79 3.55 5.55
C ILE A 134 -24.14 4.26 5.52
N GLU A 135 -25.25 3.51 5.66
CA GLU A 135 -26.62 4.05 5.59
C GLU A 135 -27.02 4.85 6.84
N GLY A 136 -26.30 4.72 7.95
CA GLY A 136 -26.48 5.55 9.14
C GLY A 136 -27.86 5.36 9.76
N THR A 137 -28.15 4.17 10.30
CA THR A 137 -29.40 3.93 11.02
C THR A 137 -29.40 4.57 12.42
N SER A 138 -30.60 4.87 12.94
CA SER A 138 -30.85 5.58 14.21
C SER A 138 -30.27 4.91 15.47
N GLU A 139 -29.84 3.65 15.38
CA GLU A 139 -29.14 2.93 16.44
C GLU A 139 -27.64 2.91 16.15
N THR A 140 -26.93 3.80 16.84
CA THR A 140 -25.48 3.98 16.80
C THR A 140 -24.74 2.71 17.23
N THR A 141 -24.35 1.85 16.28
CA THR A 141 -23.25 0.90 16.51
C THR A 141 -21.99 1.37 15.79
N PRO A 142 -20.80 1.46 16.44
CA PRO A 142 -19.71 2.30 15.95
C PRO A 142 -18.94 1.64 14.80
N GLY A 143 -18.89 2.27 13.61
CA GLY A 143 -17.86 2.04 12.60
C GLY A 143 -17.63 0.59 12.10
N TRP A 144 -16.59 0.42 11.28
CA TRP A 144 -16.28 -0.86 10.66
C TRP A 144 -15.72 -1.89 11.66
N THR A 145 -15.12 -1.46 12.77
CA THR A 145 -14.52 -2.33 13.79
C THR A 145 -15.56 -3.19 14.52
N HIS A 146 -16.79 -2.71 14.65
CA HIS A 146 -17.87 -3.50 15.25
C HIS A 146 -18.60 -4.41 14.25
N ARG A 147 -18.47 -4.14 12.94
CA ARG A 147 -19.15 -4.90 11.87
C ARG A 147 -18.25 -5.91 11.16
N CYS A 148 -16.94 -5.69 11.16
CA CYS A 148 -15.94 -6.53 10.49
C CYS A 148 -14.97 -7.11 11.53
N ASN A 149 -15.43 -8.09 12.31
CA ASN A 149 -14.64 -8.74 13.37
C ASN A 149 -13.29 -9.29 12.85
N GLU A 150 -13.28 -9.76 11.60
CA GLU A 150 -12.11 -10.23 10.86
C GLU A 150 -10.99 -9.19 10.79
N HIS A 151 -11.34 -7.92 10.60
CA HIS A 151 -10.38 -6.82 10.60
C HIS A 151 -10.17 -6.27 12.00
N ALA A 152 -11.21 -6.27 12.84
CA ALA A 152 -11.17 -5.73 14.20
C ALA A 152 -10.14 -6.44 15.10
N VAL A 153 -9.95 -7.76 14.93
CA VAL A 153 -8.91 -8.50 15.67
C VAL A 153 -7.48 -8.08 15.33
N HIS A 154 -7.29 -7.28 14.28
CA HIS A 154 -6.00 -6.73 13.87
C HIS A 154 -5.90 -5.22 14.13
N ILE A 155 -6.81 -4.62 14.89
CA ILE A 155 -6.86 -3.16 15.10
C ILE A 155 -5.57 -2.59 15.70
N ASP A 156 -4.96 -3.29 16.66
CA ASP A 156 -3.71 -2.82 17.28
C ASP A 156 -2.57 -2.79 16.25
N LYS A 157 -2.43 -3.86 15.46
CA LYS A 157 -1.45 -3.91 14.36
C LYS A 157 -1.72 -2.84 13.29
N TYR A 158 -2.99 -2.51 13.06
CA TYR A 158 -3.36 -1.43 12.15
C TYR A 158 -2.96 -0.06 12.72
N ASN A 159 -3.18 0.17 14.02
CA ASN A 159 -2.75 1.40 14.68
C ASN A 159 -1.22 1.55 14.67
N ASP A 160 -0.49 0.46 14.89
CA ASP A 160 0.97 0.43 14.78
C ASP A 160 1.42 0.85 13.37
N LEU A 161 0.84 0.24 12.32
CA LEU A 161 1.13 0.61 10.93
C LEU A 161 0.78 2.08 10.63
N CYS A 162 -0.34 2.58 11.14
CA CYS A 162 -0.72 3.99 11.00
C CYS A 162 0.34 4.90 11.64
N SER A 163 0.83 4.56 12.83
CA SER A 163 1.89 5.31 13.53
C SER A 163 3.20 5.27 12.76
N GLU A 164 3.63 4.09 12.29
CA GLU A 164 4.87 3.92 11.51
C GLU A 164 4.81 4.67 10.17
N SER A 165 3.65 4.70 9.52
CA SER A 165 3.38 5.54 8.35
C SER A 165 3.54 7.03 8.67
N ASP A 166 2.95 7.50 9.77
CA ASP A 166 3.00 8.91 10.17
C ASP A 166 4.44 9.32 10.53
N ASP A 167 5.17 8.47 11.25
CA ASP A 167 6.59 8.67 11.57
C ASP A 167 7.46 8.68 10.30
N PHE A 168 7.18 7.80 9.33
CA PHE A 168 7.85 7.79 8.04
C PHE A 168 7.63 9.08 7.26
N LEU A 169 6.38 9.55 7.16
CA LEU A 169 6.05 10.80 6.47
C LEU A 169 6.64 12.03 7.17
N ALA A 170 6.75 12.01 8.50
CA ALA A 170 7.35 13.09 9.28
C ALA A 170 8.83 13.31 8.93
N LYS A 171 9.57 12.25 8.53
CA LYS A 171 10.95 12.38 8.00
C LYS A 171 11.02 13.31 6.78
N HIS A 172 9.93 13.42 6.03
CA HIS A 172 9.78 14.27 4.85
C HIS A 172 9.06 15.61 5.13
N GLY A 173 8.86 15.95 6.40
CA GLY A 173 8.17 17.18 6.81
C GLY A 173 6.65 17.12 6.68
N ILE A 174 6.08 15.94 6.48
CA ILE A 174 4.64 15.71 6.40
C ILE A 174 4.17 15.16 7.75
N HIS A 175 3.47 15.99 8.50
CA HIS A 175 2.98 15.67 9.85
C HIS A 175 1.48 15.41 9.79
N ARG A 176 0.95 14.64 10.74
CA ARG A 176 -0.48 14.32 10.81
C ARG A 176 -1.05 14.58 12.21
N LYS A 177 -2.14 15.34 12.30
CA LYS A 177 -2.85 15.62 13.55
C LYS A 177 -4.35 15.44 13.35
N LYS A 178 -4.96 14.53 14.12
CA LYS A 178 -6.40 14.21 14.06
C LYS A 178 -6.92 13.94 12.63
N GLY A 179 -6.13 13.26 11.80
CA GLY A 179 -6.50 12.91 10.44
C GLY A 179 -6.17 13.93 9.35
N VAL A 180 -5.70 15.12 9.72
CA VAL A 180 -5.26 16.18 8.79
C VAL A 180 -3.75 16.13 8.65
N TYR A 181 -3.25 16.10 7.41
CA TYR A 181 -1.82 16.22 7.13
C TYR A 181 -1.44 17.69 6.95
N TYR A 182 -0.22 18.04 7.33
CA TYR A 182 0.30 19.40 7.18
C TYR A 182 1.83 19.41 7.09
N MET A 183 2.39 20.51 6.56
CA MET A 183 3.82 20.82 6.69
C MET A 183 3.99 22.10 7.49
N SER A 184 5.04 22.16 8.32
CA SER A 184 5.42 23.40 9.00
C SER A 184 5.90 24.46 7.99
N LYS A 185 5.98 25.73 8.41
CA LYS A 185 6.60 26.81 7.61
C LYS A 185 8.03 26.46 7.19
N ALA A 186 8.81 25.92 8.14
CA ALA A 186 10.19 25.54 7.90
C ALA A 186 10.28 24.43 6.85
N ASP A 187 9.47 23.37 6.99
CA ASP A 187 9.46 22.25 6.04
C ASP A 187 8.92 22.64 4.66
N SER A 188 7.89 23.47 4.60
CA SER A 188 7.31 23.95 3.34
C SER A 188 8.20 24.97 2.62
N SER A 189 9.13 25.62 3.32
CA SER A 189 10.13 26.50 2.71
C SER A 189 11.29 25.74 2.07
N ASP A 190 11.49 24.46 2.41
CA ASP A 190 12.51 23.59 1.85
C ASP A 190 12.00 22.90 0.55
N PRO A 191 12.54 23.24 -0.63
CA PRO A 191 12.11 22.64 -1.89
C PRO A 191 12.33 21.13 -1.94
N SER A 192 13.35 20.60 -1.23
CA SER A 192 13.64 19.16 -1.21
C SER A 192 12.54 18.35 -0.53
N LYS A 193 11.81 18.99 0.41
CA LYS A 193 10.63 18.42 1.08
C LYS A 193 9.35 18.74 0.34
N ARG A 194 9.07 20.01 0.02
CA ARG A 194 7.82 20.44 -0.63
C ARG A 194 7.62 19.89 -2.05
N LEU A 195 8.72 19.59 -2.75
CA LEU A 195 8.69 18.98 -4.09
C LEU A 195 9.14 17.52 -4.08
N ALA A 196 9.15 16.87 -2.90
CA ALA A 196 9.60 15.50 -2.77
C ALA A 196 8.78 14.54 -3.66
N LYS A 197 9.49 13.63 -4.32
CA LYS A 197 8.92 12.49 -5.04
C LYS A 197 9.46 11.25 -4.35
N ILE A 198 8.62 10.65 -3.52
CA ILE A 198 9.01 9.57 -2.62
C ILE A 198 8.50 8.27 -3.23
N VAL A 199 9.37 7.29 -3.46
CA VAL A 199 8.95 5.94 -3.88
C VAL A 199 9.20 4.95 -2.75
N VAL A 200 8.21 4.10 -2.48
CA VAL A 200 8.30 2.98 -1.53
C VAL A 200 7.95 1.68 -2.24
N PHE A 201 8.93 0.77 -2.33
CA PHE A 201 8.74 -0.56 -2.90
C PHE A 201 8.35 -1.55 -1.80
N CYS A 202 7.14 -2.09 -1.88
CA CYS A 202 6.53 -2.90 -0.84
C CYS A 202 5.63 -4.01 -1.42
N HIS A 203 4.45 -4.22 -0.84
CA HIS A 203 3.62 -5.41 -1.05
C HIS A 203 2.15 -5.06 -1.22
N GLY A 204 1.37 -6.04 -1.68
CA GLY A 204 -0.06 -5.84 -1.95
C GLY A 204 -0.87 -5.57 -0.68
N GLY A 205 -0.70 -6.40 0.36
CA GLY A 205 -1.46 -6.26 1.61
C GLY A 205 -1.10 -4.98 2.36
N LEU A 206 0.20 -4.71 2.51
CA LEU A 206 0.67 -3.45 3.07
C LEU A 206 0.17 -2.24 2.26
N GLY A 207 0.35 -2.24 0.93
CA GLY A 207 -0.03 -1.10 0.09
C GLY A 207 -1.52 -0.76 0.20
N LEU A 208 -2.39 -1.77 0.19
CA LEU A 208 -3.82 -1.58 0.42
C LEU A 208 -4.12 -1.07 1.84
N THR A 209 -3.48 -1.62 2.86
CA THR A 209 -3.68 -1.17 4.25
C THR A 209 -3.22 0.28 4.45
N TRP A 210 -2.10 0.65 3.84
CA TRP A 210 -1.57 2.01 3.90
C TRP A 210 -2.48 3.02 3.18
N LEU A 211 -3.06 2.64 2.05
CA LEU A 211 -4.06 3.47 1.35
C LEU A 211 -5.27 3.80 2.23
N ALA A 212 -5.73 2.86 3.07
CA ALA A 212 -6.83 3.11 4.00
C ALA A 212 -6.52 4.24 4.98
N HIS A 213 -5.30 4.25 5.53
CA HIS A 213 -4.84 5.29 6.45
C HIS A 213 -4.62 6.65 5.75
N LEU A 214 -3.93 6.65 4.61
CA LEU A 214 -3.64 7.87 3.84
C LEU A 214 -4.92 8.58 3.41
N LEU A 215 -5.90 7.83 2.90
CA LEU A 215 -7.14 8.38 2.34
C LEU A 215 -8.27 8.48 3.36
N HIS A 216 -8.02 8.05 4.61
CA HIS A 216 -9.04 7.99 5.66
C HIS A 216 -10.28 7.17 5.25
N ILE A 217 -10.06 6.07 4.53
CA ILE A 217 -11.13 5.16 4.08
C ILE A 217 -11.15 3.94 5.03
N PRO A 218 -12.32 3.45 5.46
CA PRO A 218 -12.42 2.23 6.27
C PRO A 218 -11.60 1.07 5.68
N LEU A 219 -10.71 0.50 6.48
CA LEU A 219 -9.79 -0.58 6.06
C LEU A 219 -10.50 -1.73 5.32
N PRO A 220 -11.65 -2.26 5.78
CA PRO A 220 -12.32 -3.33 5.07
C PRO A 220 -12.87 -2.90 3.69
N LEU A 221 -13.21 -1.62 3.50
CA LEU A 221 -13.63 -1.11 2.20
C LEU A 221 -12.47 -1.04 1.21
N ILE A 222 -11.27 -0.66 1.65
CA ILE A 222 -10.09 -0.71 0.78
C ILE A 222 -9.79 -2.16 0.37
N HIS A 223 -9.69 -3.06 1.35
CA HIS A 223 -9.40 -4.48 1.13
C HIS A 223 -10.42 -5.18 0.22
N SER A 224 -11.70 -4.78 0.26
CA SER A 224 -12.76 -5.39 -0.56
C SER A 224 -12.99 -4.71 -1.91
N SER A 225 -12.41 -3.52 -2.16
CA SER A 225 -12.73 -2.71 -3.34
C SER A 225 -11.55 -2.52 -4.30
N PHE A 226 -10.31 -2.59 -3.80
CA PHE A 226 -9.12 -2.32 -4.61
C PHE A 226 -8.20 -3.53 -4.67
N TRP A 227 -7.42 -3.57 -5.75
CA TRP A 227 -6.38 -4.57 -5.98
C TRP A 227 -5.15 -3.89 -6.56
N LEU A 228 -3.98 -4.35 -6.13
CA LEU A 228 -2.69 -3.91 -6.64
C LEU A 228 -2.06 -5.08 -7.39
N ALA A 229 -1.94 -4.99 -8.72
CA ALA A 229 -1.23 -6.01 -9.50
C ALA A 229 0.27 -6.04 -9.17
N PRO A 230 0.99 -7.15 -9.39
CA PRO A 230 2.45 -7.16 -9.31
C PRO A 230 3.06 -6.03 -10.14
N SER A 231 4.12 -5.39 -9.62
CA SER A 231 4.76 -4.18 -10.17
C SER A 231 3.84 -2.96 -10.36
N SER A 232 2.58 -2.99 -9.92
CA SER A 232 1.70 -1.83 -10.06
C SER A 232 2.17 -0.64 -9.22
N VAL A 233 1.89 0.57 -9.73
CA VAL A 233 2.21 1.84 -9.07
C VAL A 233 0.94 2.55 -8.64
N THR A 234 0.83 2.83 -7.35
CA THR A 234 -0.17 3.74 -6.79
C THR A 234 0.47 5.11 -6.58
N THR A 235 -0.17 6.17 -7.06
CA THR A 235 0.31 7.55 -6.96
C THR A 235 -0.60 8.37 -6.04
N ILE A 236 -0.04 8.83 -4.92
CA ILE A 236 -0.68 9.78 -4.00
C ILE A 236 -0.05 11.15 -4.19
N LEU A 237 -0.87 12.15 -4.50
CA LEU A 237 -0.48 13.55 -4.46
C LEU A 237 -0.91 14.13 -3.12
N PHE A 238 -0.01 14.80 -2.41
CA PHE A 238 -0.38 15.65 -1.29
C PHE A 238 -0.73 17.03 -1.85
N ASP A 239 -2.04 17.24 -2.05
CA ASP A 239 -2.62 18.48 -2.55
C ASP A 239 -2.48 19.57 -1.48
N GLU A 240 -1.91 20.72 -1.85
CA GLU A 240 -1.57 21.80 -0.94
C GLU A 240 -2.74 22.78 -0.81
N TRP A 241 -3.12 23.10 0.42
CA TRP A 241 -4.13 24.10 0.71
C TRP A 241 -3.62 25.10 1.75
N HIS A 242 -3.79 26.38 1.44
CA HIS A 242 -3.22 27.50 2.18
C HIS A 242 -4.32 28.25 2.96
N GLU A 243 -4.95 27.62 3.95
CA GLU A 243 -5.71 28.35 4.97
C GLU A 243 -5.41 27.82 6.38
N GLU A 244 -5.99 28.47 7.40
CA GLU A 244 -5.80 28.15 8.82
C GLU A 244 -6.25 26.72 9.17
N MET A 245 -5.49 26.03 10.03
CA MET A 245 -5.84 24.70 10.54
C MET A 245 -7.19 24.71 11.28
N PRO A 246 -8.17 23.86 10.87
CA PRO A 246 -9.43 23.73 11.60
C PRO A 246 -9.20 23.27 13.05
N ASN A 247 -9.79 23.97 14.01
CA ASN A 247 -9.85 23.58 15.44
C ASN A 247 -8.49 23.55 16.21
N SER A 248 -7.52 24.38 15.83
CA SER A 248 -6.33 24.62 16.67
C SER A 248 -6.66 25.57 17.82
N SER A 249 -6.40 25.15 19.07
CA SER A 249 -6.42 26.03 20.26
C SER A 249 -5.09 26.74 20.50
N ASP A 250 -4.01 26.31 19.83
CA ASP A 250 -2.65 26.83 20.05
C ASP A 250 -2.31 27.91 19.01
N SER A 251 -2.08 29.13 19.50
CA SER A 251 -1.88 30.33 18.68
C SER A 251 -0.55 30.36 17.90
N GLU A 252 0.43 29.54 18.27
CA GLU A 252 1.74 29.50 17.58
C GLU A 252 1.77 28.56 16.36
N GLU A 253 0.92 27.52 16.32
CA GLU A 253 0.79 26.62 15.15
C GLU A 253 -0.10 27.21 14.02
N LYS A 254 -0.87 28.28 14.30
CA LYS A 254 -1.99 28.72 13.46
C LYS A 254 -1.65 29.33 12.10
N ASN A 255 -0.53 30.04 11.97
CA ASN A 255 -0.45 31.06 10.90
C ASN A 255 0.46 30.73 9.71
N ASP A 256 1.20 29.62 9.72
CA ASP A 256 2.21 29.38 8.68
C ASP A 256 2.36 27.91 8.23
N ALA A 257 1.48 27.00 8.66
CA ALA A 257 1.48 25.62 8.17
C ALA A 257 0.69 25.50 6.86
N ILE A 258 1.15 24.65 5.93
CA ILE A 258 0.39 24.28 4.73
C ILE A 258 -0.38 23.00 5.04
N ILE A 259 -1.68 23.00 4.79
CA ILE A 259 -2.50 21.79 4.88
C ILE A 259 -2.23 20.92 3.65
N LEU A 260 -2.05 19.63 3.88
CA LEU A 260 -1.88 18.64 2.85
C LEU A 260 -3.08 17.69 2.83
N THR A 261 -3.63 17.45 1.65
CA THR A 261 -4.69 16.46 1.46
C THR A 261 -4.18 15.35 0.54
N PRO A 262 -4.03 14.11 1.04
CA PRO A 262 -3.70 12.98 0.19
C PRO A 262 -4.81 12.72 -0.85
N ARG A 263 -4.44 12.73 -2.13
CA ARG A 263 -5.30 12.42 -3.28
C ARG A 263 -4.71 11.23 -4.02
N ALA A 264 -5.46 10.14 -4.14
CA ALA A 264 -5.07 9.05 -5.02
C ALA A 264 -5.35 9.45 -6.48
N LEU A 265 -4.29 9.79 -7.22
CA LEU A 265 -4.38 10.11 -8.65
C LEU A 265 -4.47 8.84 -9.51
N CYS A 266 -3.86 7.77 -9.03
CA CYS A 266 -3.88 6.45 -9.64
C CYS A 266 -3.73 5.38 -8.56
N VAL A 267 -4.52 4.33 -8.60
CA VAL A 267 -4.43 3.18 -7.68
C VAL A 267 -4.13 1.93 -8.51
N GLY A 268 -3.00 1.28 -8.25
CA GLY A 268 -2.62 0.03 -8.91
C GLY A 268 -2.36 0.17 -10.42
N GLY A 269 -1.78 1.28 -10.88
CA GLY A 269 -1.53 1.53 -12.30
C GLY A 269 -0.48 0.58 -12.90
N THR A 270 -0.77 0.05 -14.09
CA THR A 270 0.05 -0.95 -14.81
C THR A 270 0.45 -0.50 -16.23
N ASN A 271 0.29 0.79 -16.56
CA ASN A 271 0.53 1.32 -17.91
C ASN A 271 1.96 1.04 -18.43
N HIS A 272 2.94 0.98 -17.53
CA HIS A 272 4.33 0.65 -17.87
C HIS A 272 4.48 -0.80 -18.35
N LEU A 273 3.69 -1.74 -17.79
CA LEU A 273 3.65 -3.13 -18.25
C LEU A 273 3.10 -3.20 -19.67
N ALA A 274 1.94 -2.56 -19.91
CA ALA A 274 1.32 -2.52 -21.24
C ALA A 274 2.26 -1.89 -22.29
N SER A 275 2.96 -0.81 -21.92
CA SER A 275 3.95 -0.14 -22.78
C SER A 275 5.15 -1.03 -23.11
N ALA A 276 5.52 -1.93 -22.19
CA ALA A 276 6.57 -2.94 -22.40
C ALA A 276 6.05 -4.21 -23.10
N GLY A 277 4.79 -4.25 -23.53
CA GLY A 277 4.16 -5.43 -24.13
C GLY A 277 3.93 -6.58 -23.14
N LEU A 278 3.95 -6.29 -21.83
CA LEU A 278 3.69 -7.25 -20.77
C LEU A 278 2.22 -7.20 -20.37
N GLN A 279 1.66 -8.38 -20.09
CA GLN A 279 0.38 -8.53 -19.44
C GLN A 279 0.61 -8.88 -17.98
N THR A 280 -0.27 -8.39 -17.11
CA THR A 280 -0.42 -8.96 -15.78
C THR A 280 -0.72 -10.45 -15.94
N ALA A 281 0.04 -11.30 -15.27
CA ALA A 281 -0.12 -12.75 -15.33
C ALA A 281 -0.65 -13.31 -14.00
N PRO A 282 -1.38 -14.43 -14.03
CA PRO A 282 -1.67 -15.16 -12.80
C PRO A 282 -0.35 -15.66 -12.20
N SER A 283 -0.05 -15.26 -10.97
CA SER A 283 1.11 -15.79 -10.26
C SER A 283 0.90 -17.28 -9.95
N ARG A 284 1.94 -18.11 -10.03
CA ARG A 284 1.83 -19.55 -9.67
C ARG A 284 1.42 -19.78 -8.21
N TYR A 285 1.62 -18.78 -7.35
CA TYR A 285 1.20 -18.80 -5.94
C TYR A 285 -0.22 -18.23 -5.72
N GLU A 286 -0.87 -17.87 -6.81
CA GLU A 286 -2.23 -17.35 -6.88
C GLU A 286 -3.10 -18.40 -7.61
N GLU A 287 -3.20 -19.61 -7.04
CA GLU A 287 -4.05 -20.69 -7.57
C GLU A 287 -5.53 -20.24 -7.78
N HIS A 288 -6.22 -20.88 -8.72
CA HIS A 288 -7.50 -20.49 -9.34
C HIS A 288 -8.72 -20.25 -8.42
N LEU A 289 -8.58 -20.42 -7.10
CA LEU A 289 -9.67 -20.38 -6.12
C LEU A 289 -9.37 -19.44 -4.93
N ARG A 290 -8.89 -18.22 -5.18
CA ARG A 290 -8.85 -17.20 -4.12
C ARG A 290 -10.29 -16.75 -3.79
N PRO A 291 -10.69 -16.69 -2.50
CA PRO A 291 -12.07 -16.37 -2.12
C PRO A 291 -12.55 -15.00 -2.62
N SER A 292 -11.65 -14.04 -2.85
CA SER A 292 -11.99 -12.70 -3.35
C SER A 292 -12.61 -12.69 -4.77
N GLY A 293 -12.41 -13.75 -5.57
CA GLY A 293 -12.92 -13.86 -6.95
C GLY A 293 -12.29 -12.90 -7.97
N LEU A 294 -11.60 -11.85 -7.51
CA LEU A 294 -11.02 -10.81 -8.36
C LEU A 294 -10.02 -11.38 -9.37
N LYS A 295 -9.17 -12.32 -8.94
CA LYS A 295 -8.13 -12.91 -9.80
C LYS A 295 -8.68 -13.97 -10.75
N THR A 296 -9.73 -14.69 -10.36
CA THR A 296 -10.42 -15.65 -11.23
C THR A 296 -11.23 -14.95 -12.33
N ASN A 297 -11.69 -13.71 -12.09
CA ASN A 297 -12.50 -12.95 -13.07
C ASN A 297 -11.68 -12.00 -13.94
N TYR A 298 -10.43 -11.70 -13.55
CA TYR A 298 -9.56 -10.77 -14.28
C TYR A 298 -8.67 -11.46 -15.31
N PHE A 299 -8.29 -12.72 -15.06
CA PHE A 299 -7.45 -13.54 -15.94
C PHE A 299 -8.25 -14.61 -16.68
#